data_AF-A0A8I3NRA7-F1
#
_entry.id   AF-A0A8I3NRA7-F1
#
_cell.length_a   1.000
_cell.length_b   1.000
_cell.length_c   1.000
_cell.angle_alpha   90.00
_cell.angle_beta   90.00
_cell.angle_gamma   90.00
#
_symmetry.space_group_name_H-M   'P 1'
#
loop_
_entity.id
_entity.type
_entity.pdbx_description
1 polymer ?
#
loop_
_entity_poly.entity_id
_entity_poly.type
_entity_poly.pdbx_seq_one_letter_code
_entity_poly.pdbx_strand_id
1 'polypeptide(L)'
;MAEFRARRRRGSPYYTIYLGFGQDLSAGRPKEKSLVLVKLEPRLCRAHLEYVQREGVSSLDSSSLGLCLSSSNSLYEDLEHFLMEVEPPA
;
A
#
# COMPACT_ATOMS: atom_id res chain seq x y z
N MET A 1 8.74 5.03 4.60
CA MET A 1 8.42 5.38 3.20
C MET A 1 9.54 6.17 2.55
N ALA A 2 10.07 7.22 3.20
CA ALA A 2 11.16 8.05 2.68
C ALA A 2 12.38 7.24 2.16
N GLU A 3 12.86 6.25 2.91
CA GLU A 3 13.99 5.42 2.49
C GLU A 3 13.71 4.57 1.23
N PHE A 4 12.46 4.13 1.03
CA PHE A 4 12.06 3.41 -0.18
C PHE A 4 12.06 4.33 -1.38
N ARG A 5 11.49 5.53 -1.22
CA ARG A 5 11.52 6.58 -2.24
C ARG A 5 12.94 6.98 -2.60
N ALA A 6 13.80 7.14 -1.60
CA ALA A 6 15.22 7.43 -1.76
C ALA A 6 16.07 6.23 -2.24
N ARG A 7 15.44 5.09 -2.56
CA ARG A 7 16.08 3.83 -2.99
C ARG A 7 17.17 3.32 -2.05
N ARG A 8 17.15 3.73 -0.77
CA ARG A 8 18.09 3.29 0.27
C ARG A 8 17.73 1.91 0.85
N ARG A 9 16.55 1.41 0.51
CA ARG A 9 16.12 0.05 0.81
C ARG A 9 15.48 -0.59 -0.42
N ARG A 10 15.70 -1.90 -0.57
CA ARG A 10 15.22 -2.67 -1.73
C ARG A 10 13.73 -3.02 -1.65
N GLY A 11 13.20 -3.18 -0.43
CA GLY A 11 11.81 -3.58 -0.19
C GLY A 11 10.87 -2.41 0.07
N SER A 12 9.62 -2.55 -0.40
CA SER A 12 8.51 -1.71 0.06
C SER A 12 8.31 -1.90 1.58
N PRO A 13 7.80 -0.88 2.29
CA PRO A 13 7.49 -1.09 3.70
C PRO A 13 6.29 -2.01 3.82
N TYR A 14 6.24 -2.77 4.91
CA TYR A 14 5.03 -3.46 5.31
C TYR A 14 3.99 -2.46 5.81
N TYR A 15 2.75 -2.60 5.35
CA TYR A 15 1.59 -1.82 5.81
C TYR A 15 0.36 -2.71 6.06
N THR A 16 0.51 -4.03 5.90
CA THR A 16 -0.52 -5.00 6.22
C THR A 16 -0.54 -5.26 7.72
N ILE A 17 -1.71 -5.13 8.33
CA ILE A 17 -1.96 -5.47 9.73
C ILE A 17 -2.73 -6.79 9.76
N TYR A 18 -2.36 -7.69 10.67
CA TYR A 18 -3.06 -8.96 10.87
C TYR A 18 -3.70 -8.98 12.25
N LEU A 19 -4.98 -9.31 12.30
CA LEU A 19 -5.76 -9.39 13.54
C LEU A 19 -6.28 -10.83 13.71
N GLY A 20 -5.96 -11.44 14.85
CA GLY A 20 -6.43 -12.77 15.23
C GLY A 20 -7.54 -12.62 16.25
N PHE A 21 -8.73 -13.11 15.94
CA PHE A 21 -9.89 -12.95 16.84
C PHE A 21 -9.99 -14.13 17.79
N GLY A 22 -9.97 -13.84 19.10
CA GLY A 22 -10.01 -14.86 20.15
C GLY A 22 -8.78 -15.77 20.19
N GLN A 23 -7.69 -15.38 19.53
CA GLN A 23 -6.49 -16.20 19.37
C GLN A 23 -5.23 -15.36 19.51
N ASP A 24 -4.20 -15.94 20.14
CA ASP A 24 -2.88 -15.36 20.18
C ASP A 24 -2.18 -15.47 18.81
N LEU A 25 -1.54 -14.37 18.40
CA LEU A 25 -0.72 -14.24 17.19
C LEU A 25 0.77 -14.07 17.52
N SER A 26 1.19 -14.50 18.71
CA SER A 26 2.58 -14.45 19.16
C SER A 26 3.58 -15.03 18.15
N ALA A 27 4.79 -14.47 18.19
CA ALA A 27 5.89 -14.85 17.33
C ALA A 27 6.25 -16.34 17.54
N GLY A 28 5.74 -17.21 16.67
CA GLY A 28 5.96 -18.66 16.75
C GLY A 28 4.75 -19.47 16.29
N ARG A 29 3.55 -18.90 16.33
CA ARG A 29 2.35 -19.56 15.80
C ARG A 29 2.14 -19.18 14.32
N PRO A 30 2.08 -20.17 13.41
CA PRO A 30 1.75 -19.90 12.01
C PRO A 30 0.35 -19.29 11.88
N LYS A 31 0.23 -18.26 11.04
CA LYS A 31 -1.04 -17.55 10.78
C LYS A 31 -2.11 -18.47 10.20
N GLU A 32 -1.67 -19.48 9.47
CA GLU A 32 -2.49 -20.52 8.83
C GLU A 32 -3.24 -21.39 9.84
N LYS A 33 -2.80 -21.39 11.11
CA LYS A 33 -3.48 -22.11 12.20
C LYS A 33 -4.55 -21.26 12.89
N SER A 34 -4.69 -19.98 12.54
CA SER A 34 -5.75 -19.13 13.10
C SER A 34 -7.11 -19.55 12.53
N LEU A 35 -8.10 -19.70 13.42
CA LEU A 35 -9.50 -19.95 13.08
C LEU A 35 -10.10 -18.73 12.38
N VAL A 36 -9.84 -17.53 12.94
CA VAL A 36 -10.30 -16.27 12.37
C VAL A 36 -9.11 -15.31 12.29
N LEU A 37 -8.62 -15.11 11.07
CA LEU A 37 -7.55 -14.17 10.75
C LEU A 37 -8.07 -13.11 9.79
N VAL A 38 -7.94 -11.85 10.19
CA VAL A 38 -8.28 -10.72 9.33
C VAL A 38 -7.01 -10.05 8.86
N LYS A 39 -6.90 -9.90 7.53
CA LYS A 39 -5.86 -9.12 6.86
C LYS A 39 -6.40 -7.72 6.59
N LEU A 40 -5.85 -6.72 7.26
CA LEU A 40 -6.19 -5.32 7.08
C LEU A 40 -5.09 -4.63 6.26
N GLU A 41 -5.46 -3.95 5.18
CA GLU A 41 -4.56 -3.13 4.38
C GLU A 41 -5.15 -1.72 4.21
N PRO A 42 -4.59 -0.69 4.86
CA PRO A 42 -5.04 0.68 4.69
C PRO A 42 -4.87 1.13 3.22
N ARG A 43 -5.95 1.64 2.63
CA ARG A 43 -5.97 2.07 1.22
C ARG A 43 -4.98 3.19 0.95
N LEU A 44 -4.87 4.14 1.88
CA LEU A 44 -3.90 5.24 1.82
C LEU A 44 -2.45 4.72 1.69
N CYS A 45 -2.07 3.72 2.49
CA CYS A 45 -0.72 3.16 2.45
C CYS A 45 -0.42 2.45 1.12
N ARG A 46 -1.41 1.75 0.56
CA ARG A 46 -1.30 1.10 -0.75
C ARG A 46 -1.10 2.14 -1.85
N ALA A 47 -1.95 3.15 -1.88
CA ALA A 47 -1.93 4.16 -2.92
C ALA A 47 -0.65 5.03 -2.85
N HIS A 48 -0.17 5.35 -1.65
CA HIS A 48 1.14 6.00 -1.49
C HIS A 48 2.31 5.13 -1.98
N LEU A 49 2.24 3.81 -1.76
CA LEU A 49 3.25 2.89 -2.30
C LEU A 49 3.23 2.89 -3.83
N GLU A 50 2.03 2.79 -4.43
CA GLU A 50 1.85 2.82 -5.89
C GLU A 50 2.34 4.14 -6.50
N TYR A 51 2.07 5.27 -5.85
CA TYR A 51 2.56 6.58 -6.26
C TYR A 51 4.09 6.63 -6.28
N VAL A 52 4.75 6.28 -5.17
CA VAL A 52 6.23 6.28 -5.07
C VAL A 52 6.86 5.30 -6.06
N GLN A 53 6.22 4.16 -6.32
CA GLN A 53 6.68 3.21 -7.33
C GLN A 53 6.61 3.81 -8.73
N ARG A 54 5.50 4.45 -9.10
CA ARG A 54 5.32 5.11 -10.41
C ARG A 54 6.32 6.25 -10.62
N GLU A 55 6.57 7.09 -9.62
CA GLU A 55 7.61 8.14 -9.67
C GLU A 55 8.99 7.55 -10.04
N GLY A 56 9.29 6.35 -9.53
CA GLY A 56 10.53 5.64 -9.82
C GLY A 56 10.62 5.05 -11.23
N VAL A 57 9.51 4.93 -11.97
CA VAL A 57 9.45 4.39 -13.34
C VAL A 57 9.62 5.50 -14.40
N SER A 58 9.41 6.77 -14.06
CA SER A 58 9.49 7.92 -14.98
C SER A 58 10.85 8.12 -15.67
N SER A 59 11.91 7.45 -15.21
CA SER A 59 13.24 7.48 -15.83
C SER A 59 13.47 6.40 -16.90
N LEU A 60 12.52 5.49 -17.09
CA LEU A 60 12.54 4.51 -18.17
C LEU A 60 11.72 5.02 -19.34
N ASP A 61 12.23 4.84 -20.56
CA ASP A 61 11.50 5.17 -21.78
C ASP A 61 10.15 4.44 -21.78
N SER A 62 9.07 5.21 -21.65
CA SER A 62 7.69 4.72 -21.56
C SER A 62 7.27 3.89 -22.79
N SER A 63 8.07 3.92 -23.86
CA SER A 63 7.88 3.13 -25.08
C SER A 63 8.14 1.62 -24.90
N SER A 64 8.96 1.20 -23.92
CA SER A 64 9.47 -0.18 -23.82
C SER A 64 8.76 -1.06 -22.78
N LEU A 65 7.85 -0.53 -21.95
CA LEU A 65 7.17 -1.30 -20.90
C LEU A 65 5.66 -1.22 -21.08
N GLY A 66 5.11 -2.12 -21.89
CA GLY A 66 3.67 -2.33 -22.02
C GLY A 66 3.10 -2.95 -20.75
N LEU A 67 2.87 -2.14 -19.71
CA LEU A 67 2.00 -2.54 -18.60
C LEU A 67 0.57 -2.49 -19.12
N CYS A 68 -0.12 -3.63 -19.17
CA CYS A 68 -1.57 -3.69 -19.38
C CYS A 68 -2.29 -3.06 -18.18
N LEU A 69 -2.31 -1.73 -18.15
CA LEU A 69 -3.09 -0.93 -17.21
C LEU A 69 -4.28 -0.40 -18.01
N SER A 70 -5.42 -1.08 -17.94
CA SER A 70 -6.68 -0.45 -18.33
C SER A 70 -6.88 0.79 -17.44
N SER A 71 -7.01 1.95 -18.08
CA SER A 71 -7.35 3.28 -17.53
C SER A 71 -7.48 3.37 -16.01
N SER A 72 -6.34 3.42 -15.30
CA SER A 72 -6.28 3.53 -13.84
C SER A 72 -6.17 4.99 -13.41
N ASN A 73 -7.24 5.75 -13.64
CA ASN A 73 -7.36 7.16 -13.23
C ASN A 73 -8.31 7.38 -12.03
N SER A 74 -8.94 6.35 -11.43
CA SER A 74 -9.82 6.56 -10.27
C SER A 74 -9.07 6.69 -8.93
N LEU A 75 -7.92 6.03 -8.79
CA LEU A 75 -7.26 5.90 -7.48
C LEU A 75 -6.66 7.22 -6.94
N TYR A 76 -6.31 8.16 -7.83
CA TYR A 76 -5.80 9.47 -7.41
C TYR A 76 -6.95 10.38 -6.93
N GLU A 77 -8.07 10.37 -7.65
CA GLU A 77 -9.32 11.03 -7.26
C GLU A 77 -9.84 10.48 -5.91
N ASP A 78 -9.81 9.16 -5.72
CA ASP A 78 -10.20 8.49 -4.48
C ASP A 78 -9.32 8.90 -3.29
N LEU A 79 -8.03 9.19 -3.54
CA LEU A 79 -7.11 9.66 -2.52
C LEU A 79 -7.33 11.12 -2.15
N GLU A 80 -7.58 11.97 -3.15
CA GLU A 80 -7.86 13.39 -2.93
C GLU A 80 -9.14 13.54 -2.11
N HIS A 81 -10.19 12.79 -2.45
CA HIS A 81 -11.44 12.73 -1.70
C HIS A 81 -11.22 12.25 -0.25
N PHE A 82 -10.43 11.20 -0.03
CA PHE A 82 -10.13 10.72 1.32
C PHE A 82 -9.37 11.76 2.16
N LEU A 83 -8.45 12.50 1.54
CA LEU A 83 -7.69 13.54 2.23
C LEU A 83 -8.57 14.75 2.60
N MET A 84 -9.53 15.12 1.72
CA MET A 84 -10.51 16.17 2.02
C MET A 84 -11.46 15.79 3.17
N GLU A 85 -11.88 14.52 3.26
CA GLU A 85 -12.79 14.03 4.33
C GLU A 85 -12.14 13.94 5.72
N VAL A 86 -10.80 13.90 5.79
CA VAL A 86 -10.05 13.76 7.06
C VAL A 86 -9.64 15.11 7.67
N GLU A 87 -9.83 16.22 6.95
CA GLU A 87 -9.57 17.57 7.48
C GLU A 87 -10.73 17.99 8.41
N PRO A 88 -10.51 18.21 9.72
CA PRO A 88 -11.56 18.68 10.62
C PRO A 88 -11.93 20.14 10.29
N PRO A 89 -13.20 20.55 10.46
CA PRO A 89 -13.57 21.96 10.30
C PRO A 89 -12.81 22.80 11.34
N ALA A 90 -12.16 23.85 10.86
CA ALA A 90 -11.49 24.87 11.67
C ALA A 90 -12.47 25.67 12.52
#